data_AF-A0A3L6PHL0-F1
#
_entry.id   AF-A0A3L6PHL0-F1
#
_cell.length_a   1.000
_cell.length_b   1.000
_cell.length_c   1.000
_cell.angle_alpha   90.00
_cell.angle_beta   90.00
_cell.angle_gamma   90.00
#
_symmetry.space_group_name_H-M   'P 1'
#
loop_
_entity.id
_entity.type
_entity.pdbx_description
1 polymer ?
#
loop_
_entity_poly.entity_id
_entity_poly.type
_entity_poly.pdbx_seq_one_letter_code
_entity_poly.pdbx_strand_id
1 'polypeptide(L)'
;MPPRTSSNAIKIKEEQRIYDGTQNWEIALIVQAFLSTDIIDECGPTIDKALRYIKKAQVIQNPPGNPKYWFRHRSKGSWTLSTVDNSWASTDSSAEVIKAVLLLSKLSPNLVGNVTDEWICDAIDCLLTFRNKDGSFSSFECQRTYSWLEVSSCN
;
A
#
# COMPACT_ATOMS: atom_id res chain seq x y z
N MET A 1 8.24 -50.23 -21.47
CA MET A 1 8.23 -48.85 -20.97
C MET A 1 7.07 -48.13 -21.65
N PRO A 2 5.98 -47.79 -20.95
CA PRO A 2 4.87 -47.08 -21.57
C PRO A 2 5.23 -45.59 -21.73
N PRO A 3 4.70 -44.89 -22.75
CA PRO A 3 4.94 -43.46 -22.91
C PRO A 3 4.21 -42.68 -21.80
N ARG A 4 4.91 -41.70 -21.23
CA ARG A 4 4.34 -40.70 -20.31
C ARG A 4 3.23 -39.95 -21.04
N THR A 5 2.03 -39.99 -20.49
CA THR A 5 0.97 -39.05 -20.82
C THR A 5 1.46 -37.64 -20.52
N SER A 6 1.52 -36.80 -21.56
CA SER A 6 1.73 -35.36 -21.42
C SER A 6 0.54 -34.79 -20.66
N SER A 7 0.79 -34.30 -19.45
CA SER A 7 -0.17 -33.50 -18.69
C SER A 7 -0.50 -32.26 -19.53
N ASN A 8 -1.75 -32.16 -19.98
CA ASN A 8 -2.30 -30.93 -20.53
C ASN A 8 -2.43 -29.92 -19.38
N ALA A 9 -1.32 -29.26 -19.05
CA ALA A 9 -1.37 -28.06 -18.24
C ALA A 9 -2.14 -27.02 -19.05
N ILE A 10 -3.34 -26.71 -18.57
CA ILE A 10 -4.12 -25.55 -19.02
C ILE A 10 -3.21 -24.35 -18.76
N LYS A 11 -2.62 -23.80 -19.83
CA LYS A 11 -2.02 -22.46 -19.78
C LYS A 11 -3.17 -21.50 -19.53
N ILE A 12 -3.37 -21.14 -18.27
CA ILE A 12 -4.17 -19.97 -17.91
C ILE A 12 -3.56 -18.83 -18.71
N LYS A 13 -4.36 -18.22 -19.57
CA LYS A 13 -3.99 -17.02 -20.32
C LYS A 13 -3.53 -16.02 -19.26
N GLU A 14 -2.25 -15.66 -19.26
CA GLU A 14 -1.80 -14.49 -18.51
C GLU A 14 -2.57 -13.30 -19.08
N GLU A 15 -3.63 -12.91 -18.39
CA GLU A 15 -4.22 -11.60 -18.59
C GLU A 15 -3.08 -10.59 -18.39
N GLN A 16 -2.87 -9.71 -19.37
CA GLN A 16 -1.85 -8.66 -19.26
C GLN A 16 -2.22 -7.76 -18.07
N ARG A 17 -1.54 -7.98 -16.95
CA ARG A 17 -1.70 -7.13 -15.77
C ARG A 17 -0.84 -5.89 -15.96
N ILE A 18 -1.44 -4.71 -15.80
CA ILE A 18 -0.74 -3.41 -15.84
C ILE A 18 0.17 -3.25 -14.62
N TYR A 19 -0.16 -3.93 -13.51
CA TYR A 19 0.58 -3.95 -12.24
C TYR A 19 0.45 -5.32 -11.56
N ASP A 20 1.27 -5.63 -10.56
CA ASP A 20 1.21 -6.92 -9.83
C ASP A 20 -0.05 -7.08 -8.95
N GLY A 21 -0.85 -6.02 -8.83
CA GLY A 21 -2.19 -6.02 -8.25
C GLY A 21 -2.55 -4.67 -7.61
N THR A 22 -3.61 -4.67 -6.80
CA THR A 22 -4.15 -3.49 -6.09
C THR A 22 -4.46 -3.82 -4.63
N GLN A 23 -3.82 -4.85 -4.07
CA GLN A 23 -4.22 -5.51 -2.83
C GLN A 23 -4.24 -4.55 -1.63
N ASN A 24 -3.20 -3.73 -1.45
CA ASN A 24 -3.12 -2.75 -0.37
C ASN A 24 -4.17 -1.63 -0.52
N TRP A 25 -4.41 -1.17 -1.75
CA TRP A 25 -5.43 -0.16 -2.02
C TRP A 25 -6.84 -0.70 -1.75
N GLU A 26 -7.15 -1.87 -2.28
CA GLU A 26 -8.45 -2.52 -2.12
C GLU A 26 -8.73 -2.88 -0.67
N ILE A 27 -7.77 -3.46 0.06
CA ILE A 27 -8.01 -3.85 1.46
C ILE A 27 -8.28 -2.62 2.34
N ALA A 28 -7.60 -1.49 2.09
CA ALA A 28 -7.83 -0.26 2.83
C ALA A 28 -9.24 0.28 2.61
N LEU A 29 -9.70 0.32 1.35
CA LEU A 29 -11.04 0.79 1.00
C LEU A 29 -12.14 -0.16 1.48
N ILE A 30 -11.93 -1.47 1.38
CA ILE A 30 -12.86 -2.49 1.88
C ILE A 30 -13.01 -2.38 3.39
N VAL A 31 -11.90 -2.23 4.13
CA VAL A 31 -11.96 -2.02 5.58
C VAL A 31 -12.74 -0.74 5.88
N GLN A 32 -12.42 0.39 5.23
CA GLN A 32 -13.18 1.62 5.42
C GLN A 32 -14.68 1.47 5.11
N ALA A 33 -15.03 0.71 4.07
CA ALA A 33 -16.42 0.42 3.74
C ALA A 33 -17.12 -0.35 4.86
N PHE A 34 -16.51 -1.44 5.37
CA PHE A 34 -17.06 -2.16 6.53
C PHE A 34 -17.20 -1.27 7.76
N LEU A 35 -16.20 -0.42 8.06
CA LEU A 35 -16.27 0.53 9.17
C LEU A 35 -17.34 1.61 9.00
N SER A 36 -17.80 1.85 7.76
CA SER A 36 -18.84 2.83 7.45
C SER A 36 -20.25 2.22 7.48
N THR A 37 -20.37 0.94 7.85
CA THR A 37 -21.63 0.22 7.96
C THR A 37 -21.88 -0.19 9.41
N ASP A 38 -23.14 -0.51 9.74
CA ASP A 38 -23.53 -0.99 11.07
C ASP A 38 -23.32 -2.50 11.28
N ILE A 39 -22.56 -3.18 10.40
CA ILE A 39 -22.33 -4.64 10.44
C ILE A 39 -20.93 -5.03 10.92
N ILE A 40 -20.18 -4.10 11.52
CA ILE A 40 -18.80 -4.37 11.96
C ILE A 40 -18.71 -5.52 12.97
N ASP A 41 -19.70 -5.63 13.86
CA ASP A 41 -19.79 -6.68 14.88
C ASP A 41 -19.94 -8.08 14.26
N GLU A 42 -20.49 -8.17 13.05
CA GLU A 42 -20.61 -9.41 12.28
C GLU A 42 -19.33 -9.74 11.50
N CYS A 43 -18.49 -8.73 11.25
CA CYS A 43 -17.30 -8.83 10.40
C CYS A 43 -15.99 -9.03 11.19
N GLY A 44 -16.05 -9.22 12.52
CA GLY A 44 -14.88 -9.27 13.39
C GLY A 44 -13.71 -10.13 12.89
N PRO A 45 -13.90 -11.42 12.56
CA PRO A 45 -12.84 -12.28 12.04
C PRO A 45 -12.24 -11.80 10.70
N THR A 46 -13.06 -11.20 9.84
CA THR A 46 -12.65 -10.64 8.54
C THR A 46 -11.79 -9.40 8.75
N ILE A 47 -12.22 -8.47 9.60
CA ILE A 47 -11.46 -7.26 9.96
C ILE A 47 -10.13 -7.61 10.63
N ASP A 48 -10.12 -8.59 11.53
CA ASP A 48 -8.88 -9.08 12.17
C ASP A 48 -7.90 -9.65 11.13
N LYS A 49 -8.40 -10.44 10.16
CA LYS A 49 -7.56 -10.95 9.07
C LYS A 49 -7.04 -9.83 8.16
N ALA A 50 -7.87 -8.83 7.86
CA ALA A 50 -7.48 -7.66 7.08
C ALA A 50 -6.39 -6.84 7.79
N LEU A 51 -6.52 -6.59 9.09
CA LEU A 51 -5.51 -5.89 9.88
C LEU A 51 -4.19 -6.68 9.95
N ARG A 52 -4.25 -8.00 10.10
CA ARG A 52 -3.06 -8.86 10.05
C ARG A 52 -2.36 -8.81 8.69
N TYR A 53 -3.12 -8.70 7.60
CA TYR A 53 -2.55 -8.47 6.28
C TYR A 53 -1.89 -7.09 6.18
N ILE A 54 -2.60 -6.02 6.57
CA ILE A 54 -2.11 -4.64 6.56
C ILE A 54 -0.76 -4.53 7.29
N LYS A 55 -0.66 -5.08 8.50
CA LYS A 55 0.60 -5.08 9.28
C LYS A 55 1.74 -5.80 8.56
N LYS A 56 1.46 -6.92 7.87
CA LYS A 56 2.46 -7.67 7.09
C LYS A 56 2.85 -7.00 5.78
N ALA A 57 1.94 -6.21 5.20
CA ALA A 57 2.15 -5.57 3.92
C ALA A 57 2.90 -4.22 4.03
N GLN A 58 3.17 -3.76 5.26
CA GLN A 58 3.93 -2.54 5.47
C GLN A 58 5.39 -2.72 5.08
N VAL A 59 5.95 -1.73 4.39
CA VAL A 59 7.37 -1.68 4.07
C VAL A 59 8.16 -1.35 5.33
N ILE A 60 8.91 -2.32 5.87
CA ILE A 60 9.64 -2.15 7.14
C ILE A 60 11.04 -1.56 6.99
N GLN A 61 11.55 -1.46 5.76
CA GLN A 61 12.89 -0.94 5.47
C GLN A 61 12.93 -0.19 4.14
N ASN A 62 13.82 0.80 4.05
CA ASN A 62 14.09 1.48 2.79
C ASN A 62 14.82 0.55 1.79
N PRO A 63 14.81 0.87 0.47
CA PRO A 63 15.60 0.14 -0.50
C PRO A 63 17.08 0.10 -0.12
N PRO A 64 17.80 -1.00 -0.41
CA PRO A 64 19.22 -1.12 -0.07
C PRO A 64 20.07 -0.07 -0.79
N GLY A 65 21.20 0.28 -0.17
CA GLY A 65 22.12 1.29 -0.69
C GLY A 65 21.68 2.72 -0.40
N ASN A 66 21.91 3.64 -1.34
CA ASN A 66 21.54 5.05 -1.21
C ASN A 66 20.32 5.37 -2.09
N PRO A 67 19.10 5.50 -1.52
CA PRO A 67 17.89 5.80 -2.29
C PRO A 67 18.01 7.07 -3.15
N LYS A 68 18.71 8.09 -2.66
CA LYS A 68 18.91 9.36 -3.39
C LYS A 68 19.71 9.15 -4.67
N TYR A 69 20.69 8.26 -4.66
CA TYR A 69 21.49 7.93 -5.85
C TYR A 69 20.63 7.29 -6.95
N TRP A 70 19.66 6.46 -6.55
CA TRP A 70 18.74 5.78 -7.45
C TRP A 70 17.44 6.57 -7.71
N PHE A 71 17.40 7.84 -7.32
CA PHE A 71 16.21 8.68 -7.42
C PHE A 71 14.96 8.08 -6.77
N ARG A 72 15.10 7.29 -5.71
CA ARG A 72 13.98 6.71 -4.96
C ARG A 72 13.61 7.58 -3.76
N HIS A 73 12.32 7.80 -3.57
CA HIS A 73 11.81 8.30 -2.29
C HIS A 73 11.93 7.24 -1.20
N ARG A 74 12.00 7.67 0.08
CA ARG A 74 11.99 6.73 1.21
C ARG A 74 10.66 5.97 1.27
N SER A 75 10.69 4.73 1.73
CA SER A 75 9.52 3.85 1.78
C SER A 75 9.29 3.15 3.12
N LYS A 76 10.24 3.17 4.07
CA LYS A 76 10.01 2.63 5.43
C LYS A 76 8.76 3.27 6.04
N GLY A 77 7.81 2.44 6.47
CA GLY A 77 6.52 2.82 7.05
C GLY A 77 5.35 2.86 6.05
N SER A 78 5.61 2.84 4.75
CA SER A 78 4.59 2.98 3.71
C SER A 78 3.91 1.68 3.31
N TRP A 79 2.86 1.81 2.51
CA TRP A 79 2.30 0.75 1.68
C TRP A 79 2.46 1.10 0.20
N THR A 80 2.67 0.06 -0.61
CA THR A 80 2.63 0.15 -2.07
C THR A 80 1.17 0.08 -2.55
N LEU A 81 0.92 0.27 -3.85
CA LEU A 81 -0.40 0.02 -4.45
C LEU A 81 -0.84 -1.45 -4.29
N SER A 82 0.11 -2.38 -4.40
CA SER A 82 -0.11 -3.82 -4.50
C SER A 82 0.33 -4.56 -3.24
N THR A 83 1.54 -5.12 -3.25
CA THR A 83 2.14 -5.92 -2.19
C THR A 83 3.47 -5.34 -1.73
N VAL A 84 3.96 -5.78 -0.58
CA VAL A 84 5.23 -5.29 -0.01
C VAL A 84 6.44 -5.58 -0.91
N ASP A 85 6.40 -6.66 -1.71
CA ASP A 85 7.50 -7.09 -2.58
C ASP A 85 7.82 -6.08 -3.69
N ASN A 86 6.82 -5.33 -4.14
CA ASN A 86 7.00 -4.22 -5.08
C ASN A 86 7.81 -3.06 -4.44
N SER A 87 7.67 -2.84 -3.14
CA SER A 87 8.40 -1.85 -2.32
C SER A 87 8.34 -0.37 -2.77
N TRP A 88 7.58 -0.05 -3.82
CA TRP A 88 7.37 1.33 -4.28
C TRP A 88 6.26 2.00 -3.47
N ALA A 89 6.67 2.86 -2.54
CA ALA A 89 5.74 3.60 -1.68
C ALA A 89 4.74 4.37 -2.52
N SER A 90 3.45 4.23 -2.20
CA SER A 90 2.38 5.02 -2.78
C SER A 90 1.76 5.88 -1.69
N THR A 91 1.75 7.20 -1.91
CA THR A 91 1.26 8.19 -0.95
C THR A 91 -0.22 7.99 -0.64
N ASP A 92 -1.02 7.80 -1.69
CA ASP A 92 -2.46 7.56 -1.57
C ASP A 92 -2.75 6.26 -0.82
N SER A 93 -2.13 5.15 -1.20
CA SER A 93 -2.35 3.83 -0.61
C SER A 93 -1.93 3.82 0.84
N SER A 94 -0.81 4.48 1.17
CA SER A 94 -0.38 4.66 2.55
C SER A 94 -1.39 5.49 3.34
N ALA A 95 -1.90 6.58 2.77
CA ALA A 95 -2.90 7.43 3.43
C ALA A 95 -4.22 6.68 3.70
N GLU A 96 -4.72 5.91 2.74
CA GLU A 96 -5.95 5.12 2.91
C GLU A 96 -5.77 4.01 3.96
N VAL A 97 -4.61 3.34 3.99
CA VAL A 97 -4.31 2.34 5.02
C VAL A 97 -4.23 2.99 6.40
N ILE A 98 -3.50 4.11 6.53
CA ILE A 98 -3.39 4.85 7.80
C ILE A 98 -4.78 5.24 8.29
N LYS A 99 -5.63 5.77 7.40
CA LYS A 99 -7.01 6.16 7.73
C LYS A 99 -7.84 4.96 8.19
N ALA A 100 -7.76 3.83 7.49
CA ALA A 100 -8.47 2.61 7.89
C ALA A 100 -8.06 2.13 9.28
N VAL A 101 -6.75 2.12 9.58
CA VAL A 101 -6.20 1.71 10.88
C VAL A 101 -6.64 2.67 11.99
N LEU A 102 -6.61 3.98 11.74
CA LEU A 102 -7.04 5.00 12.73
C LEU A 102 -8.55 5.00 12.97
N LEU A 103 -9.36 4.66 11.96
CA LEU A 103 -10.80 4.46 12.15
C LEU A 103 -11.06 3.20 12.99
N LEU A 104 -10.36 2.11 12.67
CA LEU A 104 -10.50 0.85 13.39
C LEU A 104 -10.07 0.98 14.85
N SER A 105 -9.02 1.75 15.16
CA SER A 105 -8.58 1.96 16.55
C SER A 105 -9.59 2.74 17.39
N LYS A 106 -10.40 3.60 16.77
CA LYS A 106 -11.50 4.30 17.46
C LYS A 106 -12.68 3.38 17.77
N LEU A 107 -13.01 2.47 16.85
CA LEU A 107 -14.17 1.58 16.98
C LEU A 107 -13.86 0.29 17.74
N SER A 108 -12.64 -0.22 17.64
CA SER A 108 -12.20 -1.47 18.27
C SER A 108 -10.75 -1.35 18.77
N PRO A 109 -10.52 -0.59 19.86
CA PRO A 109 -9.17 -0.28 20.36
C PRO A 109 -8.31 -1.51 20.64
N ASN A 110 -8.93 -2.58 21.16
CA ASN A 110 -8.25 -3.83 21.50
C ASN A 110 -7.67 -4.57 20.27
N LEU A 111 -8.19 -4.30 19.06
CA LEU A 111 -7.80 -5.02 17.85
C LEU A 111 -6.55 -4.43 17.21
N VAL A 112 -6.48 -3.10 17.13
CA VAL A 112 -5.33 -2.40 16.54
C VAL A 112 -4.11 -2.45 17.45
N GLY A 113 -4.35 -2.37 18.77
CA GLY A 113 -3.32 -2.06 19.75
C GLY A 113 -3.21 -0.55 19.94
N ASN A 114 -2.04 -0.08 20.38
CA ASN A 114 -1.84 1.34 20.62
C ASN A 114 -1.50 2.07 19.31
N VAL A 115 -2.22 3.15 19.01
CA VAL A 115 -1.96 3.97 17.81
C VAL A 115 -0.60 4.66 17.84
N THR A 116 0.03 4.75 19.01
CA THR A 116 1.39 5.27 19.15
C THR A 116 2.47 4.21 18.95
N ASP A 117 2.09 2.98 18.56
CA ASP A 117 3.06 1.95 18.23
C ASP A 117 3.92 2.40 17.04
N GLU A 118 5.20 2.02 17.08
CA GLU A 118 6.25 2.50 16.17
C GLU A 118 5.86 2.37 14.68
N TRP A 119 5.17 1.28 14.32
CA TRP A 119 4.78 1.02 12.93
C TRP A 119 3.78 2.05 12.36
N ILE A 120 2.87 2.59 13.18
CA ILE A 120 1.94 3.66 12.75
C ILE A 120 2.69 5.00 12.70
N CYS A 121 3.55 5.28 13.68
CA CYS A 121 4.38 6.48 13.67
C CYS A 121 5.30 6.52 12.44
N ASP A 122 5.98 5.41 12.12
CA ASP A 122 6.78 5.25 10.90
C ASP A 122 5.95 5.54 9.64
N ALA A 123 4.68 5.10 9.61
CA ALA A 123 3.78 5.34 8.49
C ALA A 123 3.44 6.82 8.32
N ILE A 124 3.08 7.50 9.42
CA ILE A 124 2.77 8.93 9.44
C ILE A 124 4.02 9.73 9.06
N ASP A 125 5.18 9.41 9.63
CA ASP A 125 6.45 10.06 9.32
C ASP A 125 6.81 9.89 7.85
N CYS A 126 6.64 8.69 7.29
CA CYS A 126 6.85 8.43 5.88
C CYS A 126 5.91 9.29 5.02
N LEU A 127 4.60 9.27 5.30
CA LEU A 127 3.60 10.04 4.57
C LEU A 127 3.94 11.53 4.57
N LEU A 128 4.32 12.11 5.72
CA LEU A 128 4.67 13.52 5.83
C LEU A 128 5.89 13.91 4.98
N THR A 129 6.77 12.97 4.63
CA THR A 129 7.91 13.25 3.74
C THR A 129 7.53 13.43 2.28
N PHE A 130 6.30 13.08 1.87
CA PHE A 130 5.80 13.28 0.50
C PHE A 130 5.22 14.67 0.25
N ARG A 131 5.15 15.53 1.28
CA ARG A 131 4.57 16.87 1.17
C ARG A 131 5.40 17.76 0.25
N ASN A 132 4.76 18.30 -0.78
CA ASN A 132 5.33 19.29 -1.67
C ASN A 132 5.43 20.67 -1.00
N LYS A 133 6.17 21.60 -1.63
CA LYS A 133 6.36 22.97 -1.11
C LYS A 133 5.04 23.76 -1.00
N ASP A 134 4.08 23.45 -1.87
CA ASP A 134 2.74 24.05 -1.88
C ASP A 134 1.77 23.38 -0.90
N GLY A 135 2.22 22.35 -0.17
CA GLY A 135 1.40 21.57 0.77
C GLY A 135 0.64 20.41 0.13
N SER A 136 0.70 20.23 -1.19
CA SER A 136 0.11 19.09 -1.89
C SER A 136 0.90 17.80 -1.69
N PHE A 137 0.34 16.69 -2.17
CA PHE A 137 0.96 15.37 -2.16
C PHE A 137 0.88 14.76 -3.55
N SER A 138 1.97 14.12 -3.98
CA SER A 138 2.10 13.44 -5.28
C SER A 138 2.16 11.91 -5.07
N SER A 139 1.89 11.11 -6.11
CA SER A 139 1.61 9.67 -5.97
C SER A 139 2.77 8.85 -5.41
N PHE A 140 3.95 8.91 -6.02
CA PHE A 140 5.07 8.03 -5.66
C PHE A 140 6.29 8.75 -5.12
N GLU A 141 6.40 10.07 -5.35
CA GLU A 141 7.51 10.94 -4.97
C GLU A 141 7.02 12.38 -4.92
N CYS A 142 7.69 13.26 -4.19
CA CYS A 142 7.43 14.70 -4.30
C CYS A 142 7.60 15.20 -5.73
N GLN A 143 6.91 16.30 -6.07
CA GLN A 143 7.15 17.04 -7.30
C GLN A 143 8.61 17.51 -7.36
N ARG A 144 9.36 16.99 -8.34
CA ARG A 144 10.79 17.29 -8.54
C ARG A 144 11.06 18.33 -9.63
N THR A 145 10.04 18.65 -10.43
CA THR A 145 10.16 19.49 -11.62
C THR A 145 8.97 20.44 -11.74
N TYR A 146 8.95 21.22 -12.83
CA TYR A 146 7.93 22.22 -13.11
C TYR A 146 7.01 21.76 -14.25
N SER A 147 5.80 22.31 -14.31
CA SER A 147 4.78 21.95 -15.29
C SER A 147 5.20 22.17 -16.75
N TRP A 148 6.12 23.09 -17.04
CA TRP A 148 6.59 23.32 -18.42
C TRP A 148 7.36 22.12 -19.00
N LEU A 149 7.85 21.20 -18.17
CA LEU A 149 8.47 19.96 -18.64
C LEU A 149 7.48 19.12 -19.48
N GLU A 150 6.18 19.21 -19.17
CA GLU A 150 5.12 18.52 -19.91
C GLU A 150 5.04 18.95 -21.39
N VAL A 151 5.54 20.15 -21.73
CA VAL A 151 5.61 20.63 -23.12
C VAL A 151 6.61 19.82 -23.95
N SER A 152 7.60 19.22 -23.30
CA SER A 152 8.60 18.36 -23.94
C SER A 152 8.19 16.88 -24.03
N SER A 153 7.00 16.53 -23.53
CA SER A 153 6.47 15.17 -23.60
C SER A 153 6.20 14.79 -25.07
N CYS A 154 6.80 13.70 -25.54
CA CYS A 154 6.52 13.17 -26.88
C CYS A 154 5.09 12.60 -26.91
N ASN A 155 4.26 13.11 -27.83
CA ASN A 155 2.95 12.54 -28.16
C ASN A 155 3.08 11.41 -29.19
#